data_AF-A0A0J7JZZ3-F1
#
_entry.id   AF-A0A0J7JZZ3-F1
#
_cell.length_a   1.000
_cell.length_b   1.000
_cell.length_c   1.000
_cell.angle_alpha   90.00
_cell.angle_beta   90.00
_cell.angle_gamma   90.00
#
_symmetry.space_group_name_H-M   'P 1'
#
loop_
_entity.id
_entity.type
_entity.pdbx_description
1 polymer ?
#
loop_
_entity_poly.entity_id
_entity_poly.type
_entity_poly.pdbx_seq_one_letter_code
_entity_poly.pdbx_strand_id
1 'polypeptide(L)'
;MDDIEGIEDNEDNIENIKDIENIEDIENIEDIEDIEDIEDIEDIENIALHVDRNIDANRLCAAKISGRCLVDFGHVFAELQRLSTHWIGECRFTDLVITKTKCHGLKTQFFVECQMCHFKDNIWSEPTDDRILDVNRGAVCGTILTGTGHKQLEELLAAVDVPCMSNKTYIKHHNEMSEAFAAAAEEEMRVAGEEEKR
;
A
#
# COMPACT_ATOMS: atom_id res chain seq x y z
N MET A 1 62.04 -23.05 14.37
CA MET A 1 63.38 -22.67 14.87
C MET A 1 63.52 -21.21 14.49
N ASP A 2 62.92 -20.27 15.22
CA ASP A 2 62.91 -20.20 16.67
C ASP A 2 61.51 -20.05 17.30
N ASP A 3 61.45 -20.59 18.50
CA ASP A 3 60.34 -20.74 19.42
C ASP A 3 60.39 -19.62 20.47
N ILE A 4 59.20 -19.27 21.02
CA ILE A 4 58.97 -18.84 22.43
C ILE A 4 59.50 -17.41 22.76
N GLU A 5 58.84 -16.50 23.50
CA GLU A 5 58.17 -16.54 24.80
C GLU A 5 57.48 -15.16 25.02
N GLY A 6 56.38 -15.08 25.78
CA GLY A 6 55.86 -13.79 26.24
C GLY A 6 54.35 -13.72 26.51
N ILE A 7 53.78 -14.74 27.16
CA ILE A 7 52.51 -14.64 27.89
C ILE A 7 52.88 -14.83 29.36
N GLU A 8 52.91 -13.74 30.10
CA GLU A 8 52.97 -13.57 31.57
C GLU A 8 52.86 -12.03 31.70
N ASP A 9 51.72 -11.44 32.04
CA ASP A 9 51.28 -11.28 33.41
C ASP A 9 49.75 -11.12 33.44
N ASN A 10 49.07 -12.08 34.06
CA ASN A 10 47.66 -12.02 34.37
C ASN A 10 47.52 -12.37 35.84
N GLU A 11 47.72 -11.39 36.72
CA GLU A 11 47.33 -11.43 38.14
C GLU A 11 47.58 -10.01 38.70
N ASP A 12 46.71 -9.52 39.58
CA ASP A 12 46.88 -8.32 40.42
C ASP A 12 46.17 -6.99 40.08
N ASN A 13 45.03 -7.00 39.36
CA ASN A 13 44.09 -5.86 39.45
C ASN A 13 42.64 -6.27 39.79
N ILE A 14 42.48 -7.36 40.54
CA ILE A 14 41.26 -7.67 41.29
C ILE A 14 41.55 -7.46 42.78
N GLU A 15 41.86 -6.22 43.17
CA GLU A 15 41.78 -5.82 44.58
C GLU A 15 41.30 -4.37 44.64
N ASN A 16 39.98 -4.17 44.61
CA ASN A 16 39.32 -2.99 45.18
C ASN A 16 37.81 -3.24 45.39
N ILE A 17 37.46 -4.41 45.94
CA ILE A 17 36.21 -4.55 46.71
C ILE A 17 36.64 -4.62 48.17
N LYS A 18 36.92 -3.45 48.73
CA LYS A 18 37.00 -3.26 50.18
C LYS A 18 35.99 -2.17 50.53
N ASP A 19 35.11 -2.57 51.43
CA ASP A 19 34.38 -1.72 52.37
C ASP A 19 33.07 -1.12 51.84
N ILE A 20 32.03 -1.97 51.82
CA ILE A 20 30.66 -1.52 52.11
C ILE A 20 30.61 -1.35 53.64
N GLU A 21 30.98 -0.17 54.12
CA GLU A 21 30.69 0.26 55.49
C GLU A 21 29.78 1.49 55.44
N ASN A 22 28.72 1.42 56.26
CA ASN A 22 27.80 2.49 56.64
C ASN A 22 26.65 2.80 55.66
N ILE A 23 25.62 1.95 55.70
CA ILE A 23 24.23 2.42 55.58
C ILE A 23 23.87 2.99 56.94
N GLU A 24 24.09 4.29 57.11
CA GLU A 24 23.55 5.06 58.24
C GLU A 24 22.43 5.97 57.72
N ASP A 25 21.24 5.70 58.25
CA ASP A 25 20.08 6.58 58.40
C ASP A 25 19.35 7.08 57.14
N ILE A 26 18.27 6.36 56.80
CA ILE A 26 17.13 6.92 56.06
C ILE A 26 16.41 7.87 57.00
N GLU A 27 16.81 9.15 57.00
CA GLU A 27 16.03 10.21 57.61
C GLU A 27 14.79 10.48 56.73
N ASN A 28 13.64 10.50 57.42
CA ASN A 28 12.30 10.77 56.92
C ASN A 28 12.27 11.75 55.73
N ILE A 29 11.82 11.28 54.57
CA ILE A 29 11.33 12.21 53.54
C ILE A 29 9.95 12.65 54.00
N GLU A 30 9.90 13.89 54.48
CA GLU A 30 8.68 14.65 54.78
C GLU A 30 7.79 14.73 53.54
N ASP A 31 6.49 14.88 53.81
CA ASP A 31 5.36 14.70 52.90
C ASP A 31 5.56 15.26 51.48
N ILE A 32 5.03 14.50 50.51
CA ILE A 32 4.91 14.87 49.10
C ILE A 32 4.23 16.23 49.00
N GLU A 33 4.99 17.27 48.63
CA GLU A 33 4.42 18.55 48.21
C GLU A 33 3.56 18.31 46.96
N ASP A 34 2.37 18.89 46.98
CA ASP A 34 1.29 18.71 46.02
C ASP A 34 1.76 18.65 44.57
N ILE A 35 1.33 17.61 43.85
CA ILE A 35 1.45 17.54 42.39
C ILE A 35 0.56 18.67 41.86
N GLU A 36 1.16 19.75 41.34
CA GLU A 36 0.44 20.74 40.56
C GLU A 36 -0.31 20.02 39.43
N ASP A 37 -1.60 20.32 39.30
CA ASP A 37 -2.48 19.77 38.27
C ASP A 37 -1.76 19.77 36.90
N ILE A 38 -1.64 18.60 36.27
CA ILE A 38 -1.24 18.51 34.87
C ILE A 38 -2.39 19.08 34.05
N GLU A 39 -2.36 20.39 33.81
CA GLU A 39 -3.18 21.03 32.79
C GLU A 39 -2.74 20.51 31.41
N ASP A 40 -3.71 19.94 30.70
CA ASP A 40 -3.75 19.69 29.27
C ASP A 40 -2.64 18.81 28.65
N ILE A 41 -2.95 17.50 28.51
CA ILE A 41 -2.42 16.73 27.37
C ILE A 41 -3.30 17.06 26.15
N GLU A 42 -3.09 18.24 25.58
CA GLU A 42 -3.47 18.51 24.19
C GLU A 42 -2.24 18.28 23.30
N ASP A 43 -2.42 17.40 22.33
CA ASP A 43 -1.57 17.15 21.16
C ASP A 43 -0.23 16.42 21.38
N ILE A 44 -0.27 15.09 21.20
CA ILE A 44 0.85 14.38 20.56
C ILE A 44 0.80 14.72 19.05
N GLU A 45 1.09 15.97 18.70
CA GLU A 45 1.51 16.33 17.34
C GLU A 45 3.03 16.43 17.31
N ASN A 46 3.63 15.66 16.39
CA ASN A 46 5.06 15.61 16.06
C ASN A 46 5.99 14.95 17.07
N ILE A 47 6.06 13.62 16.98
CA ILE A 47 7.36 12.95 17.08
C ILE A 47 8.18 13.42 15.86
N ALA A 48 8.99 14.45 16.05
CA ALA A 48 10.02 14.84 15.09
C ALA A 48 11.07 13.72 15.05
N LEU A 49 10.90 12.78 14.12
CA LEU A 49 11.98 11.87 13.75
C LEU A 49 13.16 12.74 13.29
N HIS A 50 14.28 12.69 14.01
CA HIS A 50 15.54 13.23 13.53
C HIS A 50 15.95 12.47 12.27
N VAL A 51 15.48 12.93 11.11
CA VAL A 51 15.98 12.51 9.81
C VAL A 51 17.20 13.35 9.49
N ASP A 52 18.36 12.84 9.88
CA ASP A 52 19.61 13.31 9.33
C ASP A 52 19.59 13.13 7.80
N ARG A 53 19.72 14.26 7.10
CA ARG A 53 19.76 14.48 5.64
C ARG A 53 18.42 14.76 4.93
N ASN A 54 18.10 16.04 4.90
CA ASN A 54 17.61 16.79 3.74
C ASN A 54 16.46 16.13 2.94
N ILE A 55 15.34 15.88 3.61
CA ILE A 55 14.06 15.59 2.93
C ILE A 55 13.37 16.94 2.72
N ASP A 56 13.40 17.42 1.48
CA ASP A 56 12.66 18.61 1.05
C ASP A 56 11.17 18.42 1.36
N ALA A 57 10.60 19.28 2.21
CA ALA A 57 9.20 19.20 2.65
C ALA A 57 8.20 19.20 1.47
N ASN A 58 8.62 19.68 0.29
CA ASN A 58 7.80 19.62 -0.93
C ASN A 58 7.67 18.20 -1.53
N ARG A 59 8.54 17.25 -1.15
CA ARG A 59 8.43 15.84 -1.56
C ARG A 59 7.37 15.07 -0.77
N LEU A 60 6.84 15.64 0.31
CA LEU A 60 5.80 15.03 1.15
C LEU A 60 4.37 15.36 0.69
N CYS A 61 4.18 16.21 -0.32
CA CYS A 61 2.86 16.57 -0.86
C CYS A 61 2.37 15.62 -1.98
N ALA A 62 2.74 14.33 -1.92
CA ALA A 62 2.01 13.33 -2.69
C ALA A 62 0.63 13.16 -2.04
N ALA A 63 -0.45 13.21 -2.81
CA ALA A 63 -1.77 12.85 -2.29
C ALA A 63 -1.62 11.44 -1.70
N LYS A 64 -1.81 11.30 -0.38
CA LYS A 64 -1.65 10.03 0.32
C LYS A 64 -2.56 9.01 -0.37
N ILE A 65 -1.97 8.15 -1.20
CA ILE A 65 -2.68 7.00 -1.76
C ILE A 65 -2.91 6.09 -0.57
N SER A 66 -4.07 6.20 0.03
CA SER A 66 -4.46 5.43 1.19
C SER A 66 -5.42 4.34 0.76
N GLY A 67 -5.26 3.15 1.33
CA GLY A 67 -6.09 1.98 1.05
C GLY A 67 -5.51 1.07 -0.03
N ARG A 68 -6.15 -0.09 -0.22
CA ARG A 68 -5.75 -1.08 -1.21
C ARG A 68 -6.56 -0.92 -2.49
N CYS A 69 -5.95 -1.24 -3.62
CA CYS A 69 -6.62 -1.33 -4.91
C CYS A 69 -6.11 -2.54 -5.69
N LEU A 70 -6.93 -3.03 -6.62
CA LEU A 70 -6.55 -4.11 -7.52
C LEU A 70 -5.74 -3.54 -8.68
N VAL A 71 -4.62 -4.18 -8.99
CA VAL A 71 -3.73 -3.79 -10.08
C VAL A 71 -3.24 -5.02 -10.84
N ASP A 72 -3.21 -4.92 -12.17
CA ASP A 72 -2.34 -5.74 -13.00
C ASP A 72 -0.94 -5.13 -12.91
N PHE A 73 -0.10 -5.74 -12.06
CA PHE A 73 1.25 -5.25 -11.83
C PHE A 73 2.10 -5.27 -13.11
N GLY A 74 1.86 -6.21 -14.02
CA GLY A 74 2.56 -6.27 -15.31
C GLY A 74 2.24 -5.05 -16.17
N HIS A 75 0.95 -4.70 -16.27
CA HIS A 75 0.50 -3.49 -16.96
C HIS A 75 1.05 -2.22 -16.30
N VAL A 76 0.93 -2.10 -14.97
CA VAL A 76 1.42 -0.92 -14.24
C VAL A 76 2.94 -0.76 -14.43
N PHE A 77 3.70 -1.85 -14.38
CA PHE A 77 5.14 -1.79 -14.60
C PHE A 77 5.50 -1.34 -16.02
N ALA A 78 4.77 -1.81 -17.04
CA ALA A 78 4.93 -1.34 -18.41
C ALA A 78 4.59 0.15 -18.57
N GLU A 79 3.53 0.63 -17.90
CA GLU A 79 3.19 2.05 -17.87
C GLU A 79 4.27 2.89 -17.17
N LEU A 80 4.86 2.40 -16.08
CA LEU A 80 6.01 3.07 -15.44
C LEU A 80 7.22 3.14 -16.38
N GLN A 81 7.48 2.09 -17.17
CA GLN A 81 8.51 2.13 -18.22
C GLN A 81 8.15 3.10 -19.35
N ARG A 82 6.87 3.20 -19.75
CA ARG A 82 6.42 4.21 -20.73
C ARG A 82 6.70 5.62 -20.22
N LEU A 83 6.37 5.89 -18.96
CA LEU A 83 6.64 7.16 -18.30
C LEU A 83 8.15 7.45 -18.21
N SER A 84 9.01 6.44 -18.10
CA SER A 84 10.47 6.62 -18.00
C SER A 84 11.10 7.47 -19.09
N THR A 85 10.44 7.57 -20.25
CA THR A 85 10.88 8.37 -21.38
C THR A 85 11.01 9.87 -21.06
N HIS A 86 10.33 10.39 -20.02
CA HIS A 86 10.56 11.76 -19.56
C HIS A 86 11.85 11.94 -18.72
N TRP A 87 12.46 10.86 -18.25
CA TRP A 87 13.69 10.87 -17.43
C TRP A 87 14.98 11.04 -18.25
N ILE A 88 14.89 11.24 -19.57
CA ILE A 88 16.07 11.41 -20.43
C ILE A 88 16.88 12.69 -20.09
N GLY A 89 16.34 13.58 -19.24
CA GLY A 89 17.04 14.74 -18.66
C GLY A 89 17.48 14.54 -17.20
N GLU A 90 17.28 15.58 -16.37
CA GLU A 90 17.67 15.58 -14.94
C GLU A 90 16.59 15.01 -14.00
N CYS A 91 15.44 14.59 -14.53
CA CYS A 91 14.32 14.08 -13.73
C CYS A 91 14.60 12.66 -13.25
N ARG A 92 14.34 12.39 -11.97
CA ARG A 92 14.47 11.06 -11.36
C ARG A 92 13.09 10.44 -11.13
N PHE A 93 13.05 9.12 -11.00
CA PHE A 93 11.83 8.41 -10.57
C PHE A 93 11.26 8.96 -9.26
N THR A 94 12.12 9.35 -8.32
CA THR A 94 11.74 9.97 -7.04
C THR A 94 11.04 11.32 -7.17
N ASP A 95 11.12 11.95 -8.34
CA ASP A 95 10.46 13.23 -8.62
C ASP A 95 9.06 13.02 -9.21
N LEU A 96 8.72 11.78 -9.61
CA LEU A 96 7.40 11.41 -10.08
C LEU A 96 6.49 11.09 -8.90
N VAL A 97 5.46 11.91 -8.69
CA VAL A 97 4.49 11.74 -7.60
C VAL A 97 3.10 11.53 -8.15
N ILE A 98 2.28 10.77 -7.43
CA ILE A 98 0.85 10.64 -7.74
C ILE A 98 0.12 11.81 -7.07
N THR A 99 -0.57 12.60 -7.88
CA THR A 99 -1.28 13.81 -7.44
C THR A 99 -2.76 13.56 -7.19
N LYS A 100 -3.33 12.59 -7.89
CA LYS A 100 -4.76 12.26 -7.80
C LYS A 100 -5.00 10.80 -8.17
N THR A 101 -6.01 10.20 -7.57
CA THR A 101 -6.57 8.93 -8.00
C THR A 101 -8.05 9.09 -8.34
N LYS A 102 -8.54 8.29 -9.30
CA LYS A 102 -9.97 8.16 -9.59
C LYS A 102 -10.33 6.68 -9.65
N CYS A 103 -11.33 6.27 -8.88
CA CYS A 103 -11.85 4.91 -8.91
C CYS A 103 -12.99 4.79 -9.93
N HIS A 104 -12.91 3.76 -10.76
CA HIS A 104 -13.87 3.39 -11.79
C HIS A 104 -14.35 1.96 -11.51
N GLY A 105 -15.10 1.81 -10.42
CA GLY A 105 -15.35 0.51 -9.82
C GLY A 105 -14.10 0.00 -9.11
N LEU A 106 -13.65 -1.19 -9.47
CA LEU A 106 -12.41 -1.83 -9.03
C LEU A 106 -11.18 -1.35 -9.81
N LYS A 107 -11.37 -0.69 -10.97
CA LYS A 107 -10.29 -0.01 -11.71
C LYS A 107 -9.89 1.28 -11.04
N THR A 108 -8.60 1.59 -11.06
CA THR A 108 -8.07 2.86 -10.56
C THR A 108 -7.26 3.56 -11.64
N GLN A 109 -7.53 4.85 -11.84
CA GLN A 109 -6.70 5.74 -12.66
C GLN A 109 -5.83 6.57 -11.73
N PHE A 110 -4.51 6.49 -11.89
CA PHE A 110 -3.54 7.28 -11.15
C PHE A 110 -3.05 8.42 -12.02
N PHE A 111 -3.12 9.65 -11.50
CA PHE A 111 -2.60 10.84 -12.15
C PHE A 111 -1.23 11.12 -11.55
N VAL A 112 -0.23 11.22 -12.41
CA VAL A 112 1.17 11.42 -12.03
C VAL A 112 1.65 12.78 -12.49
N GLU A 113 2.49 13.40 -11.67
CA GLU A 113 3.18 14.65 -11.98
C GLU A 113 4.65 14.55 -11.57
N CYS A 114 5.55 14.96 -12.46
CA CYS A 114 6.96 15.14 -12.11
C CYS A 114 7.13 16.50 -11.42
N GLN A 115 7.64 16.52 -10.20
CA GLN A 115 7.86 17.75 -9.44
C GLN A 115 8.99 18.63 -10.01
N MET A 116 9.90 18.06 -10.82
CA MET A 116 11.03 18.77 -11.40
C MET A 116 10.69 19.51 -12.70
N CYS A 117 10.03 18.82 -13.64
CA CYS A 117 9.71 19.36 -14.96
C CYS A 117 8.22 19.63 -15.17
N HIS A 118 7.37 19.35 -14.17
CA HIS A 118 5.92 19.48 -14.23
C HIS A 118 5.24 18.65 -15.34
N PHE A 119 5.93 17.60 -15.81
CA PHE A 119 5.33 16.61 -16.71
C PHE A 119 4.13 15.97 -16.03
N LYS A 120 2.98 15.92 -16.72
CA LYS A 120 1.72 15.36 -16.22
C LYS A 120 1.27 14.24 -17.13
N ASP A 121 0.89 13.12 -16.52
CA ASP A 121 0.29 12.01 -17.24
C ASP A 121 -0.62 11.21 -16.31
N ASN A 122 -1.16 10.11 -16.81
CA ASN A 122 -2.00 9.19 -16.07
C ASN A 122 -1.69 7.75 -16.47
N ILE A 123 -1.91 6.83 -15.53
CA ILE A 123 -1.77 5.39 -15.72
C ILE A 123 -3.02 4.71 -15.19
N TRP A 124 -3.41 3.60 -15.82
CA TRP A 124 -4.51 2.77 -15.34
C TRP A 124 -3.96 1.60 -14.53
N SER A 125 -4.78 1.10 -13.60
CA SER A 125 -4.46 -0.08 -12.78
C SER A 125 -4.42 -1.37 -13.59
N GLU A 126 -5.00 -1.38 -14.78
CA GLU A 126 -5.04 -2.51 -15.71
C GLU A 126 -5.28 -1.99 -17.15
N PRO A 127 -5.09 -2.82 -18.18
CA PRO A 127 -5.35 -2.43 -19.56
C PRO A 127 -6.78 -1.95 -19.80
N THR A 128 -6.94 -0.91 -20.63
CA THR A 128 -8.26 -0.38 -21.02
C THR A 128 -8.76 -0.92 -22.35
N ASP A 129 -8.18 -2.02 -22.86
CA ASP A 129 -8.63 -2.66 -24.09
C ASP A 129 -9.94 -3.41 -23.84
N ASP A 130 -11.00 -3.01 -24.54
CA ASP A 130 -12.34 -3.62 -24.42
C ASP A 130 -12.38 -5.10 -24.84
N ARG A 131 -11.35 -5.59 -25.56
CA ARG A 131 -11.21 -7.00 -25.94
C ARG A 131 -10.81 -7.89 -24.76
N ILE A 132 -10.26 -7.29 -23.71
CA ILE A 132 -9.82 -7.99 -22.50
C ILE A 132 -10.93 -7.85 -21.46
N LEU A 133 -11.22 -8.95 -20.75
CA LEU A 133 -12.16 -8.93 -19.64
C LEU A 133 -11.53 -8.17 -18.46
N ASP A 134 -11.92 -6.91 -18.29
CA ASP A 134 -11.41 -6.07 -17.21
C ASP A 134 -11.84 -6.57 -15.82
N VAL A 135 -11.18 -6.06 -14.77
CA VAL A 135 -11.39 -6.51 -13.38
C VAL A 135 -12.81 -6.25 -12.88
N ASN A 136 -13.52 -5.24 -13.39
CA ASN A 136 -14.92 -5.01 -13.02
C ASN A 136 -15.80 -6.12 -13.59
N ARG A 137 -15.66 -6.38 -14.90
CA ARG A 137 -16.42 -7.43 -15.58
C ARG A 137 -16.04 -8.80 -15.04
N GLY A 138 -14.77 -9.04 -14.73
CA GLY A 138 -14.26 -10.26 -14.11
C GLY A 138 -14.87 -10.52 -12.73
N ALA A 139 -14.92 -9.50 -11.87
CA ALA A 139 -15.55 -9.63 -10.55
C ALA A 139 -17.05 -9.94 -10.67
N VAL A 140 -17.77 -9.26 -11.56
CA VAL A 140 -19.20 -9.47 -11.79
C VAL A 140 -19.49 -10.82 -12.45
N CYS A 141 -18.63 -11.25 -13.38
CA CYS A 141 -18.67 -12.59 -13.95
C CYS A 141 -18.55 -13.64 -12.84
N GLY A 142 -17.57 -13.46 -11.93
CA GLY A 142 -17.40 -14.32 -10.76
C GLY A 142 -18.64 -14.36 -9.87
N THR A 143 -19.31 -13.22 -9.62
CA THR A 143 -20.53 -13.22 -8.82
C THR A 143 -21.68 -13.96 -9.48
N ILE A 144 -21.89 -13.76 -10.79
CA ILE A 144 -22.93 -14.47 -11.57
C ILE A 144 -22.69 -15.98 -11.52
N LEU A 145 -21.46 -16.43 -11.80
CA LEU A 145 -21.11 -17.85 -11.85
C LEU A 145 -21.22 -18.55 -10.49
N THR A 146 -20.95 -17.81 -9.40
CA THR A 146 -21.06 -18.34 -8.03
C THR A 146 -22.47 -18.20 -7.44
N GLY A 147 -23.40 -17.56 -8.15
CA GLY A 147 -24.75 -17.28 -7.65
C GLY A 147 -24.77 -16.26 -6.50
N THR A 148 -23.76 -15.38 -6.42
CA THR A 148 -23.66 -14.31 -5.42
C THR A 148 -24.08 -12.96 -6.00
N GLY A 149 -24.34 -11.98 -5.13
CA GLY A 149 -24.78 -10.64 -5.50
C GLY A 149 -23.78 -9.54 -5.14
N HIS A 150 -24.16 -8.30 -5.46
CA HIS A 150 -23.37 -7.10 -5.15
C HIS A 150 -23.01 -6.99 -3.66
N LYS A 151 -23.94 -7.37 -2.77
CA LYS A 151 -23.75 -7.29 -1.32
C LYS A 151 -22.63 -8.21 -0.84
N GLN A 152 -22.60 -9.46 -1.29
CA GLN A 152 -21.53 -10.38 -0.95
C GLN A 152 -20.18 -9.93 -1.51
N LEU A 153 -20.15 -9.37 -2.72
CA LEU A 153 -18.92 -8.79 -3.29
C LEU A 153 -18.43 -7.60 -2.47
N GLU A 154 -19.33 -6.69 -2.08
CA GLU A 154 -19.04 -5.54 -1.23
C GLU A 154 -18.49 -5.96 0.14
N GLU A 155 -19.11 -6.95 0.79
CA GLU A 155 -18.66 -7.52 2.07
C GLU A 155 -17.26 -8.12 1.95
N LEU A 156 -17.00 -8.91 0.91
CA LEU A 156 -15.70 -9.53 0.67
C LEU A 156 -14.60 -8.48 0.48
N LEU A 157 -14.85 -7.47 -0.35
CA LEU A 157 -13.87 -6.42 -0.65
C LEU A 157 -13.64 -5.50 0.55
N ALA A 158 -14.68 -5.21 1.33
CA ALA A 158 -14.55 -4.47 2.58
C ALA A 158 -13.66 -5.22 3.59
N ALA A 159 -13.77 -6.54 3.68
CA ALA A 159 -12.95 -7.36 4.58
C ALA A 159 -11.45 -7.30 4.25
N VAL A 160 -11.09 -7.02 3.00
CA VAL A 160 -9.70 -6.87 2.56
C VAL A 160 -9.27 -5.41 2.34
N ASP A 161 -10.10 -4.44 2.76
CA ASP A 161 -9.86 -2.99 2.63
C ASP A 161 -9.69 -2.51 1.18
N VAL A 162 -10.48 -3.07 0.25
CA VAL A 162 -10.54 -2.67 -1.16
C VAL A 162 -11.89 -1.99 -1.44
N PRO A 163 -11.91 -0.76 -2.01
CA PRO A 163 -13.16 -0.11 -2.39
C PRO A 163 -13.93 -0.92 -3.45
N CYS A 164 -15.22 -1.16 -3.19
CA CYS A 164 -16.10 -1.83 -4.14
C CYS A 164 -16.72 -0.85 -5.15
N MET A 165 -17.16 -1.38 -6.29
CA MET A 165 -17.96 -0.62 -7.24
C MET A 165 -19.35 -0.29 -6.68
N SER A 166 -19.91 0.84 -7.11
CA SER A 166 -21.29 1.19 -6.75
C SER A 166 -22.30 0.15 -7.27
N ASN A 167 -23.43 -0.01 -6.59
CA ASN A 167 -24.49 -0.92 -7.05
C ASN A 167 -24.97 -0.59 -8.48
N LYS A 168 -25.01 0.69 -8.84
CA LYS A 168 -25.35 1.12 -10.20
C LYS A 168 -24.34 0.60 -11.23
N THR A 169 -23.06 0.69 -10.93
CA THR A 169 -21.97 0.18 -11.78
C THR A 169 -22.02 -1.34 -11.87
N TYR A 170 -22.28 -2.01 -10.74
CA TYR A 170 -22.45 -3.46 -10.69
C TYR A 170 -23.60 -3.92 -11.59
N ILE A 171 -24.80 -3.34 -11.46
CA ILE A 171 -25.96 -3.71 -12.28
C ILE A 171 -25.68 -3.52 -13.77
N LYS A 172 -24.98 -2.44 -14.15
CA LYS A 172 -24.58 -2.22 -15.54
C LYS A 172 -23.75 -3.39 -16.07
N HIS A 173 -22.65 -3.73 -15.38
CA HIS A 173 -21.80 -4.84 -15.80
C HIS A 173 -22.49 -6.20 -15.68
N HIS A 174 -23.39 -6.37 -14.72
CA HIS A 174 -24.16 -7.59 -14.55
C HIS A 174 -25.06 -7.83 -15.76
N ASN A 175 -25.76 -6.80 -16.23
CA ASN A 175 -26.60 -6.90 -17.42
C ASN A 175 -25.77 -7.17 -18.67
N GLU A 176 -24.68 -6.41 -18.86
CA GLU A 176 -23.73 -6.64 -19.97
C GLU A 176 -23.23 -8.10 -20.00
N MET A 177 -22.81 -8.63 -18.85
CA MET A 177 -22.31 -10.01 -18.74
C MET A 177 -23.42 -11.06 -18.92
N SER A 178 -24.61 -10.81 -18.37
CA SER A 178 -25.75 -11.73 -18.50
C SER A 178 -26.22 -11.84 -19.95
N GLU A 179 -26.27 -10.72 -20.68
CA GLU A 179 -26.57 -10.70 -22.11
C GLU A 179 -25.50 -11.45 -22.92
N ALA A 180 -24.22 -11.24 -22.61
CA ALA A 180 -23.13 -11.95 -23.26
C ALA A 180 -23.19 -13.47 -23.02
N PHE A 181 -23.53 -13.91 -21.80
CA PHE A 181 -23.73 -15.32 -21.49
C PHE A 181 -24.93 -15.93 -22.22
N ALA A 182 -26.05 -15.21 -22.29
CA ALA A 182 -27.22 -15.67 -23.03
C ALA A 182 -26.90 -15.83 -24.53
N ALA A 183 -26.24 -14.84 -25.13
CA ALA A 183 -25.83 -14.90 -26.54
C ALA A 183 -24.85 -16.05 -26.81
N ALA A 184 -23.87 -16.26 -25.93
CA ALA A 184 -22.94 -17.39 -26.05
C ALA A 184 -23.67 -18.73 -25.93
N ALA A 185 -24.59 -18.87 -24.96
CA ALA A 185 -25.36 -20.09 -24.80
C ALA A 185 -26.27 -20.40 -26.00
N GLU A 186 -26.91 -19.37 -26.57
CA GLU A 186 -27.74 -19.52 -27.78
C GLU A 186 -26.90 -19.99 -28.98
N GLU A 187 -25.71 -19.41 -29.17
CA GLU A 187 -24.80 -19.79 -30.25
C GLU A 187 -24.31 -21.25 -30.08
N GLU A 188 -23.92 -21.65 -28.88
CA GLU A 188 -23.53 -23.04 -28.61
C GLU A 188 -24.68 -24.02 -28.86
N MET A 189 -25.91 -23.68 -28.47
CA MET A 189 -27.09 -24.49 -28.78
C MET A 189 -27.35 -24.58 -30.29
N ARG A 190 -27.12 -23.49 -31.03
CA ARG A 190 -27.27 -23.46 -32.49
C ARG A 190 -26.24 -24.37 -33.17
N VAL A 191 -24.96 -24.27 -32.78
CA VAL A 191 -23.88 -25.10 -33.33
C VAL A 191 -24.12 -26.58 -33.03
N ALA A 192 -24.47 -26.93 -31.78
CA ALA A 192 -24.80 -28.30 -31.42
C ALA A 192 -25.97 -28.86 -32.25
N GLY A 193 -27.03 -28.05 -32.47
CA GLY A 193 -28.16 -28.44 -33.31
C GLY A 193 -27.83 -28.58 -34.81
N GLU A 194 -26.74 -27.98 -35.28
CA GLU A 194 -26.22 -28.20 -36.64
C GLU A 194 -25.36 -29.45 -36.73
N GLU A 195 -24.58 -29.76 -35.70
CA GLU A 195 -23.78 -30.99 -35.61
C GLU A 195 -24.64 -32.25 -35.53
N GLU A 196 -25.75 -32.22 -34.77
CA GLU A 196 -26.67 -33.36 -34.66
C GLU A 196 -27.42 -33.69 -35.96
N LYS A 197 -27.48 -32.76 -36.92
CA LYS A 197 -28.12 -32.99 -38.23
C LYS A 197 -27.21 -33.74 -39.21
N ARG A 198 -25.91 -33.84 -38.93
CA ARG A 198 -24.90 -34.43 -39.83
C ARG A 198 -24.78 -35.95 -39.63
#